data_AF-A0A7X7C246-F1
#
_entry.id   AF-A0A7X7C246-F1
#
_cell.length_a   1.000
_cell.length_b   1.000
_cell.length_c   1.000
_cell.angle_alpha   90.00
_cell.angle_beta   90.00
_cell.angle_gamma   90.00
#
_symmetry.space_group_name_H-M   'P 1'
#
loop_
_entity.id
_entity.type
_entity.pdbx_description
1 polymer ?
#
loop_
_entity_poly.entity_id
_entity_poly.type
_entity_poly.pdbx_seq_one_letter_code
_entity_poly.pdbx_strand_id
1 'polypeptide(L)'
;MMNKTTIFFLTTLLLIFVSCNGIKVGSEEKPRSVNNFNEDWTFQLGDYSKASSADFNDEQWRKLNLPHDWSIEGEFSEEHPAGSGGGALPGGIGWYRKV
;
A
#
# COMPACT_ATOMS: atom_id res chain seq x y z
N MET A 1 28.08 26.25 54.78
CA MET A 1 26.96 25.28 54.81
C MET A 1 25.70 25.99 54.33
N MET A 2 25.02 25.46 53.31
CA MET A 2 23.79 26.05 52.80
C MET A 2 22.65 25.84 53.82
N ASN A 3 21.81 26.86 54.02
CA ASN A 3 20.73 26.76 55.00
C ASN A 3 19.61 25.82 54.51
N LYS A 4 18.90 25.17 55.44
CA LYS A 4 17.86 24.17 55.11
C LYS A 4 16.71 24.76 54.28
N THR A 5 16.40 26.03 54.46
CA THR A 5 15.35 26.75 53.73
C THR A 5 15.72 26.98 52.26
N THR A 6 16.98 27.30 51.98
CA THR A 6 17.55 27.48 50.63
C THR A 6 17.60 26.15 49.90
N ILE A 7 17.94 25.06 50.59
CA ILE A 7 17.89 23.72 50.00
C ILE A 7 16.45 23.37 49.61
N PHE A 8 15.47 23.63 50.49
CA PHE A 8 14.05 23.37 50.21
C PHE A 8 13.51 24.19 49.04
N PHE A 9 13.90 25.47 48.94
CA PHE A 9 13.54 26.34 47.82
C PHE A 9 14.14 25.86 46.50
N LEU A 10 15.42 25.47 46.49
CA LEU A 10 16.10 24.96 45.29
C LEU A 10 15.51 23.62 44.83
N THR A 11 15.17 22.71 45.75
CA THR A 11 14.52 21.44 45.40
C THR A 11 13.13 21.66 44.82
N THR A 12 12.37 22.62 45.36
CA THR A 12 11.03 22.95 44.86
C THR A 12 11.10 23.57 43.46
N LEU A 13 12.05 24.46 43.23
CA LEU A 13 12.27 25.10 41.93
C LEU A 13 12.71 24.08 40.86
N LEU A 14 13.57 23.12 41.23
CA LEU A 14 13.99 22.04 40.34
C LEU A 14 12.82 21.12 39.95
N LEU A 15 11.94 20.77 40.91
CA LEU A 15 10.77 19.94 40.65
C LEU A 15 9.77 20.62 39.69
N ILE A 16 9.58 21.94 39.82
CA ILE A 16 8.74 22.73 38.90
C ILE A 16 9.35 22.76 37.50
N PHE A 17 10.66 22.97 37.38
CA PHE A 17 11.37 22.95 36.09
C PHE A 17 11.26 21.59 35.37
N VAL A 18 11.36 20.49 36.12
CA VAL A 18 11.19 19.14 35.56
C VAL A 18 9.76 18.91 35.11
N SER A 19 8.77 19.40 35.85
CA SER A 19 7.34 19.22 35.54
C SER A 19 6.82 20.11 34.40
N CYS A 20 7.49 21.22 34.08
CA CYS A 20 7.14 22.10 32.97
C CYS A 20 7.55 21.56 31.59
N ASN A 21 8.36 20.51 31.52
CA ASN A 21 8.59 19.73 30.28
C ASN A 21 7.45 18.72 30.06
N GLY A 22 6.21 19.18 30.23
CA GLY A 22 5.02 18.38 29.97
C GLY A 22 5.06 17.86 28.54
N ILE A 23 4.92 16.55 28.41
CA ILE A 23 4.82 15.84 27.13
C ILE A 23 3.76 16.56 26.29
N LYS A 24 4.16 17.08 25.13
CA LYS A 24 3.19 17.55 24.14
C LYS A 24 2.43 16.31 23.67
N VAL A 25 1.29 16.03 24.30
CA VAL A 25 0.28 15.10 23.78
C VAL A 25 -0.42 15.84 22.64
N GLY A 26 0.32 16.05 21.56
CA GLY A 26 -0.31 16.25 20.26
C GLY A 26 -0.82 14.90 19.84
N SER A 27 -2.12 14.77 19.61
CA SER A 27 -2.63 13.64 18.83
C SER A 27 -1.84 13.61 17.52
N GLU A 28 -1.11 12.52 17.26
CA GLU A 28 -0.54 12.28 15.93
C GLU A 28 -1.71 12.11 14.96
N GLU A 29 -2.19 13.22 14.40
CA GLU A 29 -2.99 13.23 13.19
C GLU A 29 -2.12 12.60 12.11
N LYS A 30 -2.30 11.31 11.82
CA LYS A 30 -1.67 10.68 10.66
C LYS A 30 -2.29 11.32 9.43
N PRO A 31 -1.60 12.22 8.71
CA PRO A 31 -2.17 12.81 7.51
C PRO A 31 -2.48 11.71 6.50
N ARG A 32 -3.52 11.90 5.69
CA ARG A 32 -3.85 10.97 4.59
C ARG A 32 -2.61 10.74 3.74
N SER A 33 -2.17 9.49 3.69
CA SER A 33 -1.11 9.04 2.80
C SER A 33 -1.75 8.49 1.52
N VAL A 34 -1.25 8.94 0.37
CA VAL A 34 -1.60 8.39 -0.95
C VAL A 34 -0.33 7.77 -1.50
N ASN A 35 -0.34 6.45 -1.66
CA ASN A 35 0.79 5.70 -2.18
C ASN A 35 0.45 5.14 -3.54
N ASN A 36 1.44 5.09 -4.42
CA ASN A 36 1.31 4.34 -5.67
C ASN A 36 1.24 2.84 -5.34
N PHE A 37 0.20 2.16 -5.82
CA PHE A 37 0.00 0.73 -5.59
C PHE A 37 0.20 -0.12 -6.85
N ASN A 38 0.75 0.48 -7.91
CA ASN A 38 0.84 -0.15 -9.23
C ASN A 38 2.01 -1.13 -9.39
N GLU A 39 3.00 -1.12 -8.49
CA GLU A 39 4.21 -1.91 -8.67
C GLU A 39 4.02 -3.39 -8.29
N ASP A 40 4.80 -4.28 -8.88
CA ASP A 40 4.97 -5.68 -8.46
C ASP A 40 3.69 -6.52 -8.40
N TRP A 41 2.82 -6.38 -9.40
CA TRP A 41 1.69 -7.28 -9.59
C TRP A 41 2.11 -8.55 -10.34
N THR A 42 1.42 -9.66 -10.09
CA THR A 42 1.47 -10.87 -10.90
C THR A 42 0.22 -10.96 -11.78
N PHE A 43 0.38 -11.40 -13.03
CA PHE A 43 -0.69 -11.51 -14.01
C PHE A 43 -0.67 -12.86 -14.73
N GLN A 44 -1.86 -13.41 -14.97
CA GLN A 44 -2.06 -14.58 -15.80
C GLN A 44 -3.39 -14.50 -16.56
N LEU A 45 -3.36 -14.76 -17.86
CA LEU A 45 -4.56 -14.93 -18.69
C LEU A 45 -5.13 -16.34 -18.50
N GLY A 46 -6.44 -16.43 -18.29
CA GLY A 46 -7.19 -17.67 -18.09
C GLY A 46 -8.14 -17.62 -16.87
N ASP A 47 -9.02 -18.60 -16.77
CA ASP A 47 -9.96 -18.73 -15.65
C ASP A 47 -9.36 -19.55 -14.50
N TYR A 48 -8.73 -18.86 -13.55
CA TYR A 48 -8.16 -19.45 -12.34
C TYR A 48 -9.08 -19.20 -11.13
N SER A 49 -10.24 -19.85 -11.06
CA SER A 49 -11.23 -19.65 -9.98
C SER A 49 -10.71 -19.72 -8.53
N LYS A 50 -9.60 -20.42 -8.27
CA LYS A 50 -8.94 -20.51 -6.95
C LYS A 50 -7.93 -19.39 -6.67
N ALA A 51 -7.62 -18.54 -7.64
CA ALA A 51 -6.63 -17.47 -7.54
C ALA A 51 -7.08 -16.29 -6.68
N SER A 52 -8.27 -16.33 -6.08
CA SER A 52 -8.66 -15.42 -5.00
C SER A 52 -8.09 -15.84 -3.64
N SER A 53 -7.66 -17.10 -3.49
CA SER A 53 -7.12 -17.60 -2.22
C SER A 53 -5.76 -16.96 -1.90
N ALA A 54 -5.53 -16.61 -0.64
CA ALA A 54 -4.29 -15.98 -0.20
C ALA A 54 -3.07 -16.92 -0.34
N ASP A 55 -3.29 -18.23 -0.21
CA ASP A 55 -2.28 -19.29 -0.31
C ASP A 55 -2.11 -19.85 -1.74
N PHE A 56 -2.79 -19.27 -2.74
CA PHE A 56 -2.64 -19.69 -4.12
C PHE A 56 -1.22 -19.41 -4.63
N ASN A 57 -0.56 -20.43 -5.21
CA ASN A 57 0.77 -20.29 -5.78
C ASN A 57 0.71 -19.62 -7.17
N ASP A 58 1.19 -18.39 -7.25
CA ASP A 58 1.32 -17.58 -8.47
C ASP A 58 2.78 -17.33 -8.88
N GLU A 59 3.74 -18.14 -8.40
CA GLU A 59 5.18 -17.96 -8.66
C GLU A 59 5.54 -17.99 -10.16
N GLN A 60 4.74 -18.67 -10.97
CA GLN A 60 4.94 -18.80 -12.42
C GLN A 60 4.22 -17.69 -13.22
N TRP A 61 3.46 -16.83 -12.57
CA TRP A 61 2.73 -15.75 -13.24
C TRP A 61 3.68 -14.62 -13.64
N ARG A 62 3.32 -13.89 -14.69
CA ARG A 62 4.13 -12.77 -15.18
C ARG A 62 4.13 -11.65 -14.15
N LYS A 63 5.32 -11.14 -13.79
CA LYS A 63 5.45 -9.91 -12.99
C LYS A 63 5.33 -8.67 -13.87
N LEU A 64 4.54 -7.68 -13.45
CA LEU A 64 4.33 -6.42 -14.17
C LEU A 64 3.88 -5.29 -13.24
N ASN A 65 3.82 -4.07 -13.78
CA ASN A 65 3.27 -2.90 -13.10
C ASN A 65 1.98 -2.42 -13.79
N LEU A 66 1.08 -1.81 -13.02
CA LEU A 66 -0.17 -1.21 -13.52
C LEU A 66 0.02 0.25 -14.00
N PRO A 67 -0.89 0.80 -14.83
CA PRO A 67 -2.00 0.12 -15.49
C PRO A 67 -1.51 -0.86 -16.57
N HIS A 68 -2.26 -1.95 -16.77
CA HIS A 68 -1.97 -2.95 -17.79
C HIS A 68 -3.25 -3.33 -18.51
N ASP A 69 -3.23 -3.26 -19.83
CA ASP A 69 -4.22 -3.84 -20.72
C ASP A 69 -3.58 -5.07 -21.36
N TRP A 70 -4.08 -6.26 -21.04
CA TRP A 70 -3.52 -7.49 -21.57
C TRP A 70 -4.01 -7.78 -23.00
N SER A 71 -5.14 -7.20 -23.43
CA SER A 71 -5.74 -7.52 -24.74
C SER A 71 -4.89 -6.96 -25.88
N ILE A 72 -4.21 -5.82 -25.64
CA ILE A 72 -3.34 -5.14 -26.62
C ILE A 72 -2.09 -5.96 -27.00
N GLU A 73 -1.76 -6.97 -26.20
CA GLU A 73 -0.63 -7.87 -26.47
C GLU A 73 -1.04 -9.05 -27.37
N GLY A 74 -2.33 -9.19 -27.68
CA GLY A 74 -2.85 -10.23 -28.55
C GLY A 74 -2.75 -9.89 -30.04
N GLU A 75 -2.92 -10.90 -30.88
CA GLU A 75 -2.99 -10.72 -32.33
C GLU A 75 -4.39 -10.26 -32.76
N PHE A 76 -4.46 -9.51 -33.85
CA PHE A 76 -5.74 -9.16 -34.45
C PHE A 76 -6.36 -10.36 -35.17
N SER A 77 -7.67 -10.55 -35.03
CA SER A 77 -8.40 -11.59 -35.76
C SER A 77 -9.87 -11.22 -35.99
N GLU A 78 -10.39 -11.55 -37.17
CA GLU A 78 -11.83 -11.45 -37.49
C GLU A 78 -12.68 -12.42 -36.66
N GLU A 79 -12.06 -13.47 -36.11
CA GLU A 79 -12.73 -14.48 -35.28
C GLU A 79 -12.92 -14.02 -33.83
N HIS A 80 -12.23 -12.93 -33.42
CA HIS A 80 -12.37 -12.44 -32.06
C HIS A 80 -13.76 -11.82 -31.82
N PRO A 81 -14.48 -12.20 -30.74
CA PRO A 81 -15.86 -11.75 -30.50
C PRO A 81 -16.02 -10.23 -30.37
N ALA A 82 -14.94 -9.52 -30.06
CA ALA A 82 -14.90 -8.07 -30.00
C ALA A 82 -15.25 -7.42 -31.37
N GLY A 83 -14.97 -8.12 -32.48
CA GLY A 83 -15.13 -7.62 -33.84
C GLY A 83 -14.33 -6.34 -34.10
N SER A 84 -14.49 -5.75 -35.28
CA SER A 84 -13.77 -4.51 -35.64
C SER A 84 -14.08 -3.32 -34.72
N GLY A 85 -15.32 -3.22 -34.22
CA GLY A 85 -15.73 -2.18 -33.28
C GLY A 85 -15.03 -2.25 -31.92
N GLY A 86 -14.66 -3.46 -31.47
CA GLY A 86 -13.87 -3.69 -30.27
C GLY A 86 -12.37 -3.83 -30.53
N GLY A 87 -11.89 -3.43 -31.72
CA GLY A 87 -10.48 -3.47 -32.09
C GLY A 87 -9.98 -4.82 -32.59
N ALA A 88 -10.86 -5.81 -32.81
CA ALA A 88 -10.53 -7.14 -33.32
C ALA A 88 -9.43 -7.86 -32.51
N LEU A 89 -9.32 -7.56 -31.21
CA LEU A 89 -8.37 -8.16 -30.27
C LEU A 89 -9.05 -9.23 -29.40
N PRO A 90 -8.28 -10.16 -28.82
CA PRO A 90 -8.82 -11.20 -27.95
C PRO A 90 -9.45 -10.62 -26.68
N GLY A 91 -10.52 -11.28 -26.24
CA GLY A 91 -11.21 -11.07 -24.96
C GLY A 91 -10.96 -12.24 -23.99
N GLY A 92 -11.50 -12.16 -22.77
CA GLY A 92 -11.42 -13.27 -21.82
C GLY A 92 -11.32 -12.88 -20.35
N ILE A 93 -10.95 -13.85 -19.52
CA ILE A 93 -10.73 -13.70 -18.08
C ILE A 93 -9.22 -13.59 -17.84
N GLY A 94 -8.80 -12.55 -17.12
CA GLY A 94 -7.42 -12.38 -16.66
C GLY A 94 -7.40 -12.11 -15.17
N TRP A 95 -6.41 -12.67 -14.48
CA TRP A 95 -6.23 -12.50 -13.05
C TRP A 95 -5.00 -11.63 -12.76
N TYR A 96 -5.18 -10.69 -11.82
CA TYR A 96 -4.12 -9.89 -11.23
C TYR A 96 -4.03 -10.22 -9.74
N ARG A 97 -2.84 -10.48 -9.23
CA ARG A 97 -2.60 -10.76 -7.82
C ARG A 97 -1.49 -9.87 -7.28
N LYS A 98 -1.66 -9.51 -6.00
CA LYS A 98 -0.69 -8.79 -5.18
C LYS A 98 -0.90 -9.25 -3.74
N VAL A 99 0.18 -9.75 -3.13
CA VAL A 99 0.21 -10.31 -1.77
C VAL A 99 1.07 -9.44 -0.88
#